data_AF-A0A966KGE1-F1
#
_entry.id   AF-A0A966KGE1-F1
#
_cell.length_a   1.000
_cell.length_b   1.000
_cell.length_c   1.000
_cell.angle_alpha   90.00
_cell.angle_beta   90.00
_cell.angle_gamma   90.00
#
_symmetry.space_group_name_H-M   'P 1'
#
loop_
_entity.id
_entity.type
_entity.pdbx_description
1 polymer ?
#
loop_
_entity_poly.entity_id
_entity_poly.type
_entity_poly.pdbx_seq_one_letter_code
_entity_poly.pdbx_strand_id
1 'polypeptide(L)' 'AFPALDGSKVALGPKAGNFTILINGKGAMPKWGGVLSDGDLAAVMTYYRNAWGNKTGEVVQTQEFAAVRAGK' A
#
# COMPACT_ATOMS: atom_id res chain seq x y z
N ALA A 1 3.89 -12.47 -15.24
CA ALA A 1 4.04 -12.99 -13.87
C ALA A 1 3.81 -11.86 -12.88
N PHE A 2 3.22 -12.14 -11.71
CA PHE A 2 3.03 -11.13 -10.67
C PHE A 2 4.27 -11.09 -9.76
N PRO A 3 4.80 -9.89 -9.44
CA PRO A 3 5.97 -9.78 -8.57
C PRO A 3 5.62 -10.19 -7.14
N ALA A 4 6.54 -10.87 -6.48
CA ALA A 4 6.43 -11.16 -5.05
C ALA A 4 6.45 -9.85 -4.24
N LEU A 5 5.74 -9.84 -3.11
CA LEU A 5 5.76 -8.73 -2.15
C LEU A 5 6.85 -8.91 -1.08
N ASP A 6 7.24 -10.14 -0.78
CA ASP A 6 8.35 -10.46 0.12
C ASP A 6 9.69 -10.01 -0.49
N GLY A 7 10.46 -9.21 0.24
CA GLY A 7 11.73 -8.62 -0.21
C GLY A 7 11.60 -7.63 -1.38
N SER A 8 10.39 -7.20 -1.73
CA SER A 8 10.14 -6.38 -2.92
C SER A 8 10.60 -4.95 -2.74
N LYS A 9 11.45 -4.46 -3.67
CA LYS A 9 11.87 -3.06 -3.72
C LYS A 9 10.69 -2.09 -3.91
N VAL A 10 9.60 -2.56 -4.53
CA VAL A 10 8.37 -1.76 -4.68
C VAL A 10 7.63 -1.74 -3.34
N ALA A 11 7.36 -2.91 -2.75
CA ALA A 11 6.62 -2.98 -1.49
C ALA A 11 7.34 -2.30 -0.33
N LEU A 12 8.68 -2.35 -0.29
CA LEU A 12 9.54 -1.75 0.73
C LEU A 12 10.00 -0.32 0.38
N GLY A 13 9.70 0.17 -0.83
CA GLY A 13 10.05 1.50 -1.26
C GLY A 13 9.29 2.62 -0.52
N PRO A 14 9.42 3.88 -0.97
CA PRO A 14 8.74 5.02 -0.35
C PRO A 14 7.22 4.84 -0.29
N LYS A 15 6.62 5.14 0.87
CA LYS A 15 5.18 4.95 1.13
C LYS A 15 4.28 5.63 0.09
N ALA A 16 4.69 6.81 -0.40
CA ALA A 16 3.94 7.56 -1.43
C ALA A 16 3.67 6.73 -2.70
N GLY A 17 4.67 5.98 -3.19
CA GLY A 17 4.49 5.12 -4.37
C GLY A 17 3.49 4.01 -4.12
N ASN A 18 3.50 3.43 -2.92
CA ASN A 18 2.58 2.38 -2.53
C ASN A 18 1.15 2.89 -2.39
N PHE A 19 0.96 4.09 -1.81
CA PHE A 19 -0.35 4.74 -1.74
C PHE A 19 -0.95 4.92 -3.14
N THR A 20 -0.16 5.43 -4.09
CA THR A 20 -0.62 5.63 -5.47
C THR A 20 -1.02 4.31 -6.13
N ILE A 21 -0.23 3.24 -5.97
CA ILE A 21 -0.52 1.93 -6.56
C ILE A 21 -1.77 1.30 -5.94
N LEU A 22 -1.95 1.39 -4.63
CA LEU A 22 -3.13 0.83 -3.96
C LEU A 22 -4.41 1.58 -4.36
N ILE A 23 -4.35 2.90 -4.44
CA ILE A 23 -5.53 3.73 -4.78
C ILE A 23 -5.87 3.60 -6.26
N ASN A 24 -4.89 3.69 -7.16
CA ASN A 24 -5.11 3.81 -8.60
C ASN A 24 -4.90 2.51 -9.39
N GLY A 25 -4.29 1.49 -8.80
CA GLY A 25 -3.83 0.31 -9.50
C GLY A 25 -2.53 0.55 -10.28
N LYS A 26 -2.00 -0.51 -10.88
CA LYS A 26 -0.83 -0.45 -11.78
C LYS A 26 -0.79 -1.67 -12.71
N GLY A 27 -0.82 -1.43 -14.02
CA GLY A 27 -0.82 -2.50 -15.01
C GLY A 27 -2.04 -3.40 -14.84
N ALA A 28 -1.82 -4.69 -14.56
CA ALA A 28 -2.89 -5.66 -14.30
C ALA A 28 -3.44 -5.62 -12.85
N MET A 29 -2.82 -4.87 -11.93
CA MET A 29 -3.34 -4.70 -10.57
C MET A 29 -4.51 -3.70 -10.59
N PRO A 30 -5.72 -4.09 -10.16
CA PRO A 30 -6.88 -3.20 -10.17
C PRO A 30 -6.74 -2.07 -9.14
N LYS A 31 -7.54 -1.02 -9.33
CA LYS A 31 -7.67 0.08 -8.36
C LYS A 31 -8.47 -0.37 -7.15
N TRP A 32 -8.00 -0.06 -5.93
CA TRP A 32 -8.73 -0.37 -4.69
C TRP A 32 -9.35 0.85 -4.00
N GLY A 33 -9.03 2.06 -4.47
CA GLY A 33 -9.49 3.31 -3.86
C GLY A 33 -11.02 3.50 -3.78
N GLY A 34 -11.79 2.77 -4.60
CA GLY A 34 -13.27 2.79 -4.58
C GLY A 34 -13.90 1.50 -4.04
N VAL A 35 -13.09 0.55 -3.58
CA VAL A 35 -13.53 -0.77 -3.11
C VAL A 35 -13.24 -0.94 -1.62
N LEU A 36 -12.08 -0.46 -1.17
CA LEU A 36 -11.63 -0.58 0.21
C LEU A 36 -11.64 0.79 0.92
N SER A 37 -11.91 0.76 2.22
CA SER A 37 -11.79 1.95 3.07
C SER A 37 -10.33 2.34 3.27
N ASP A 38 -10.07 3.57 3.71
CA ASP A 38 -8.71 4.02 4.05
C ASP A 38 -8.11 3.20 5.20
N GLY A 39 -8.94 2.72 6.12
CA GLY A 39 -8.53 1.84 7.21
C GLY A 39 -8.06 0.48 6.70
N ASP A 40 -8.81 -0.12 5.78
CA ASP A 40 -8.44 -1.41 5.18
C ASP A 40 -7.14 -1.29 4.38
N LEU A 41 -6.98 -0.22 3.60
CA LEU A 41 -5.76 0.02 2.84
C LEU A 41 -4.55 0.25 3.76
N ALA A 42 -4.72 0.97 4.87
CA ALA A 42 -3.69 1.15 5.89
C ALA A 42 -3.29 -0.17 6.56
N ALA A 43 -4.27 -1.01 6.89
CA ALA A 43 -4.04 -2.33 7.47
C ALA A 43 -3.31 -3.26 6.49
N VAL A 44 -3.75 -3.33 5.23
CA VAL A 44 -3.10 -4.11 4.18
C VAL A 44 -1.66 -3.65 3.97
N MET A 45 -1.44 -2.33 3.91
CA MET A 45 -0.10 -1.77 3.73
C MET A 45 0.83 -2.05 4.90
N THR A 46 0.32 -1.93 6.12
CA THR A 46 1.06 -2.30 7.32
C THR A 46 1.39 -3.79 7.31
N TYR A 47 0.44 -4.64 6.93
CA TYR A 47 0.65 -6.09 6.87
C TYR A 47 1.75 -6.47 5.88
N TYR A 48 1.67 -6.11 4.59
CA TYR A 48 2.67 -6.61 3.64
C TYR A 48 4.07 -6.03 3.86
N ARG A 49 4.21 -4.87 4.52
CA ARG A 49 5.52 -4.28 4.88
C ARG A 49 6.14 -4.92 6.12
N ASN A 50 5.37 -5.67 6.91
CA ASN A 50 5.83 -6.33 8.13
C ASN A 50 5.60 -7.86 8.13
N ALA A 51 5.04 -8.41 7.05
CA ALA A 51 4.81 -9.83 6.87
C ALA A 51 5.97 -10.49 6.11
N TRP A 52 6.07 -11.82 6.27
CA TRP A 52 7.12 -12.64 5.66
C TRP A 52 8.53 -12.20 6.10
N GLY A 53 9.47 -12.04 5.16
CA GLY A 53 10.81 -11.50 5.43
C GLY A 53 10.83 -9.98 5.59
N ASN A 54 9.73 -9.28 5.30
CA ASN A 54 9.66 -7.83 5.45
C ASN A 54 9.49 -7.46 6.93
N LYS A 55 10.38 -6.62 7.46
CA LYS A 55 10.36 -6.17 8.86
C LYS A 55 10.66 -4.67 8.97
N THR A 56 9.83 -3.83 8.33
CA THR A 56 10.07 -2.38 8.38
C THR A 56 9.79 -1.78 9.75
N GLY A 57 8.95 -2.43 10.57
CA GLY A 57 8.49 -1.90 11.86
C GLY A 57 7.52 -0.73 11.71
N GLU A 58 7.09 -0.44 10.48
CA GLU A 58 6.27 0.73 10.18
C GLU A 58 4.79 0.40 10.31
N VAL A 59 4.05 1.29 10.98
CA VAL A 59 2.59 1.26 11.02
C VAL A 59 2.08 2.41 10.17
N VAL A 60 1.27 2.08 9.17
CA VAL A 60 0.63 3.08 8.31
C VAL A 60 -0.65 3.54 8.97
N GLN A 61 -0.81 4.85 9.12
CA GLN A 61 -1.99 5.44 9.70
C GLN A 61 -3.10 5.61 8.65
N THR A 62 -4.35 5.42 9.05
CA THR A 62 -5.52 5.63 8.18
C THR A 62 -5.56 7.03 7.58
N GLN A 63 -5.13 8.03 8.35
CA GLN A 63 -5.09 9.44 7.97
C GLN A 63 -4.11 9.70 6.82
N GLU A 64 -3.07 8.87 6.65
CA GLU A 64 -2.15 9.01 5.52
C GLU A 64 -2.86 8.70 4.20
N PHE A 65 -3.71 7.67 4.15
CA PHE A 65 -4.54 7.37 2.99
C PHE A 65 -5.59 8.45 2.72
N ALA A 66 -6.26 8.92 3.78
CA ALA A 66 -7.24 9.99 3.67
C ALA A 66 -6.60 11.28 3.09
N ALA A 67 -5.40 11.64 3.55
CA ALA A 67 -4.65 12.78 3.03
C ALA A 67 -4.29 12.62 1.55
N VAL A 68 -3.86 11.43 1.12
CA VAL A 68 -3.55 11.15 -0.29
C VAL A 68 -4.80 11.18 -1.17
N ARG A 69 -5.97 10.78 -0.65
CA ARG A 69 -7.24 10.87 -1.38
C ARG A 69 -7.77 12.30 -1.47
N ALA A 70 -7.63 13.09 -0.40
CA ALA A 70 -8.08 14.47 -0.34
C ALA A 70 -7.15 15.44 -1.09
N GLY A 71 -5.87 15.10 -1.21
CA GLY A 71 -4.87 15.85 -1.98
C GLY A 71 -4.83 15.51 -3.47
N LYS A 72 -5.88 14.87 -4.01
CA LYS A 72 -6.13 14.77 -5.45
C LYS A 72 -6.80 16.04 -5.98
#